data_AF-A0A0J5MAZ7-F1
#
_entry.id   AF-A0A0J5MAZ7-F1
#
_cell.length_a   1.000
_cell.length_b   1.000
_cell.length_c   1.000
_cell.angle_alpha   90.00
_cell.angle_beta   90.00
_cell.angle_gamma   90.00
#
_symmetry.space_group_name_H-M   'P 1'
#
loop_
_entity.id
_entity.type
_entity.pdbx_description
1 polymer ?
#
loop_
_entity_poly.entity_id
_entity_poly.type
_entity_poly.pdbx_seq_one_letter_code
_entity_poly.pdbx_strand_id
1 'polypeptide(L)'
;MGSCKIGPDLYQYTFVDDCTRYRVLMLYTRREAANTLDFMDCVTEEMPCLLRRFRTDRGREFFALKVQEYCIKFLPNKLASLHVNDKVEYSQKTSKYFYDFLKHI
;
A
#
# COMPACT_ATOMS: atom_id res chain seq x y z
N MET A 1 -3.80 -2.14 2.39
CA MET A 1 -2.87 -1.37 1.54
C MET A 1 -2.49 -0.12 2.30
N GLY A 2 -1.24 0.31 2.16
CA GLY A 2 -0.78 1.55 2.79
C GLY A 2 0.54 2.01 2.20
N SER A 3 0.90 3.26 2.47
CA SER A 3 2.16 3.86 2.02
C SER A 3 3.04 4.27 3.21
N CYS A 4 4.34 4.01 3.12
CA CYS A 4 5.32 4.37 4.15
C CYS A 4 6.52 5.08 3.52
N LYS A 5 7.13 6.02 4.25
CA LYS A 5 8.34 6.72 3.81
C LYS A 5 9.55 5.89 4.26
N ILE A 6 10.37 5.47 3.32
CA ILE A 6 11.57 4.66 3.60
C ILE A 6 12.87 5.46 3.45
N GLY A 7 12.85 6.57 2.71
CA GLY A 7 14.00 7.46 2.53
C GLY A 7 13.60 8.85 2.03
N PRO A 8 14.58 9.75 1.80
CA PRO A 8 14.36 10.99 1.07
C PRO A 8 13.78 10.67 -0.31
N ASP A 9 12.65 11.27 -0.66
CA ASP A 9 11.92 11.05 -1.92
C ASP A 9 11.77 9.57 -2.30
N LEU A 10 11.55 8.72 -1.29
CA LEU A 10 11.34 7.29 -1.50
C LEU A 10 10.24 6.78 -0.59
N TYR A 11 9.16 6.35 -1.23
CA TYR A 11 7.94 5.87 -0.61
C TYR A 11 7.64 4.46 -1.07
N GLN A 12 7.36 3.60 -0.11
CA GLN A 12 6.96 2.24 -0.36
C GLN A 12 5.45 2.12 -0.27
N TYR A 13 4.85 1.61 -1.33
CA TYR A 13 3.45 1.20 -1.37
C TYR A 13 3.38 -0.30 -1.18
N THR A 14 2.50 -0.73 -0.28
CA THR A 14 2.39 -2.12 0.13
C THR A 14 0.93 -2.56 0.09
N PHE A 15 0.67 -3.62 -0.66
CA PHE A 15 -0.57 -4.38 -0.61
C PHE A 15 -0.26 -5.74 0.00
N VAL A 16 -1.14 -6.19 0.89
CA VAL A 16 -1.05 -7.51 1.51
C VAL A 16 -2.43 -8.12 1.45
N ASP A 17 -2.55 -9.31 0.88
CA ASP A 17 -3.78 -10.07 0.89
C ASP A 17 -4.14 -10.55 2.30
N ASP A 18 -5.42 -10.57 2.63
CA ASP A 18 -5.89 -11.05 3.94
C ASP A 18 -5.81 -12.59 4.05
N CYS A 19 -6.12 -13.30 2.97
CA CYS A 19 -6.28 -14.75 2.98
C CYS A 19 -4.94 -15.49 2.84
N THR A 20 -4.11 -15.07 1.89
CA THR A 20 -2.89 -15.78 1.48
C THR A 20 -1.61 -15.16 2.02
N ARG A 21 -1.70 -13.93 2.56
CA ARG A 21 -0.54 -13.10 2.90
C ARG A 21 0.39 -12.83 1.72
N TYR A 22 -0.08 -13.01 0.48
CA TYR A 22 0.63 -12.56 -0.71
C TYR A 22 0.83 -11.04 -0.66
N ARG A 23 2.00 -10.56 -1.08
CA ARG A 23 2.41 -9.16 -0.94
C ARG A 23 2.85 -8.61 -2.27
N VAL A 24 2.33 -7.44 -2.61
CA VAL A 24 2.81 -6.62 -3.73
C VAL A 24 3.42 -5.35 -3.14
N LEU A 25 4.62 -5.03 -3.59
CA LEU A 25 5.48 -3.99 -3.04
C LEU A 25 6.01 -3.17 -4.20
N MET A 26 5.78 -1.86 -4.18
CA MET A 26 6.31 -0.93 -5.20
C MET A 26 6.92 0.29 -4.53
N LEU A 27 7.91 0.87 -5.21
CA LEU A 27 8.60 2.08 -4.76
C LEU A 27 8.27 3.25 -5.68
N TYR A 28 7.94 4.38 -5.07
CA TYR A 28 7.65 5.62 -5.78
C TYR A 28 8.42 6.78 -5.16
N THR A 29 8.68 7.81 -5.96
CA THR A 29 9.40 9.00 -5.49
C THR A 29 8.52 9.94 -4.68
N ARG A 30 7.20 9.91 -4.91
CA ARG A 30 6.21 10.79 -4.27
C ARG A 30 4.95 10.03 -3.85
N ARG A 31 4.21 10.59 -2.88
CA ARG A 31 2.86 10.14 -2.52
C ARG A 31 1.82 10.98 -3.25
N GLU A 32 1.45 10.54 -4.44
CA GLU A 32 0.47 11.22 -5.28
C GLU A 32 -0.61 10.25 -5.74
N ALA A 33 -1.78 10.79 -6.11
CA ALA A 33 -2.90 9.98 -6.57
C ALA A 33 -2.56 9.18 -7.84
N ALA A 34 -1.71 9.72 -8.72
CA ALA A 34 -1.25 9.02 -9.93
C ALA A 34 -0.47 7.75 -9.57
N ASN A 35 0.48 7.85 -8.64
CA ASN A 35 1.25 6.71 -8.17
C ASN A 35 0.37 5.68 -7.44
N THR A 36 -0.65 6.14 -6.73
CA THR A 36 -1.64 5.25 -6.13
C THR A 36 -2.41 4.46 -7.19
N LEU A 37 -2.85 5.09 -8.28
CA LEU A 37 -3.57 4.40 -9.37
C LEU A 37 -2.67 3.39 -10.08
N ASP A 38 -1.46 3.78 -10.45
CA ASP A 38 -0.46 2.89 -11.04
C ASP A 38 -0.18 1.67 -10.15
N PHE A 39 -0.04 1.89 -8.85
CA PHE A 39 0.13 0.79 -7.89
C PHE A 39 -1.08 -0.15 -7.87
N MET A 40 -2.29 0.38 -8.02
CA MET A 40 -3.50 -0.42 -8.03
C MET A 40 -3.65 -1.24 -9.31
N ASP A 41 -3.24 -0.69 -10.46
CA ASP A 41 -3.16 -1.43 -11.72
C ASP A 41 -2.18 -2.59 -11.56
N CYS A 42 -0.97 -2.33 -11.05
CA CYS A 42 0.04 -3.36 -10.75
C CYS A 42 -0.50 -4.45 -9.81
N VAL A 43 -1.19 -4.08 -8.72
CA VAL A 43 -1.80 -5.06 -7.81
C VAL A 43 -2.86 -5.89 -8.52
N THR A 44 -3.64 -5.31 -9.43
CA THR A 44 -4.70 -6.01 -10.15
C THR A 44 -4.15 -6.98 -11.19
N GLU A 45 -3.04 -6.62 -11.85
CA GLU A 45 -2.33 -7.46 -12.81
C GLU A 45 -1.60 -8.63 -12.15
N GLU A 46 -0.92 -8.38 -11.02
CA GLU A 46 -0.13 -9.39 -10.32
C GLU A 46 -0.98 -10.36 -9.47
N MET A 47 -2.19 -9.96 -9.08
CA MET A 47 -2.97 -10.76 -8.14
C MET A 47 -3.59 -12.00 -8.85
N PRO A 48 -3.30 -13.22 -8.37
CA PRO A 48 -3.80 -14.46 -8.99
C PRO A 48 -5.31 -14.70 -8.74
N CYS A 49 -6.01 -13.78 -8.07
CA CYS A 49 -7.42 -13.91 -7.73
C CYS A 49 -8.18 -12.59 -7.80
N LEU A 50 -9.50 -12.68 -7.96
CA LEU A 50 -10.38 -11.51 -8.05
C LEU A 50 -10.38 -10.72 -6.74
N LEU A 51 -9.76 -9.54 -6.78
CA LEU A 51 -9.76 -8.59 -5.68
C LEU A 51 -11.18 -8.12 -5.38
N ARG A 52 -11.66 -8.40 -4.17
CA ARG A 52 -13.03 -8.04 -3.78
C ARG A 52 -13.15 -6.61 -3.27
N ARG A 53 -12.16 -6.15 -2.49
CA ARG A 53 -12.13 -4.83 -1.83
C ARG A 53 -10.69 -4.40 -1.55
N PHE A 54 -10.41 -3.12 -1.73
CA PHE A 54 -9.18 -2.50 -1.24
C PHE A 54 -9.44 -1.87 0.13
N ARG A 55 -8.78 -2.40 1.16
CA ARG A 55 -8.69 -1.73 2.46
C ARG A 55 -7.48 -0.82 2.47
N THR A 56 -7.70 0.44 2.75
CA THR A 56 -6.65 1.46 2.82
C THR A 56 -6.60 2.08 4.21
N ASP A 57 -5.43 2.58 4.57
CA ASP A 57 -5.34 3.55 5.65
C ASP A 57 -5.96 4.88 5.22
N ARG A 58 -5.91 5.87 6.11
CA ARG A 58 -6.48 7.20 5.86
C ARG A 58 -5.48 8.19 5.24
N GLY A 59 -4.48 7.70 4.51
CA GLY A 59 -3.55 8.54 3.74
C GLY A 59 -4.28 9.42 2.74
N ARG A 60 -3.82 10.67 2.57
CA ARG A 60 -4.44 11.67 1.68
C ARG A 60 -4.46 11.21 0.22
N GLU A 61 -3.43 10.46 -0.18
CA GLU A 61 -3.26 9.87 -1.51
C GLU A 61 -4.40 8.90 -1.88
N PHE A 62 -5.13 8.36 -0.91
CA PHE A 62 -6.25 7.44 -1.11
C PHE A 62 -7.61 8.12 -1.18
N PHE A 63 -7.70 9.40 -0.79
CA PHE A 63 -8.95 10.18 -0.82
C PHE A 63 -9.11 11.04 -2.08
N ALA A 64 -8.19 10.94 -3.05
CA ALA A 64 -8.38 11.59 -4.34
C ALA A 64 -9.60 11.00 -5.06
N LEU A 65 -10.46 11.86 -5.64
CA LEU A 65 -11.70 11.45 -6.31
C LEU A 65 -11.47 10.33 -7.34
N LYS A 66 -10.44 10.48 -8.18
CA LYS A 66 -10.07 9.48 -9.19
C LYS A 66 -9.76 8.09 -8.59
N VAL A 67 -9.13 8.04 -7.41
CA VAL A 67 -8.81 6.78 -6.72
C VAL A 67 -10.09 6.14 -6.15
N GLN A 68 -11.01 6.96 -5.64
CA GLN A 68 -12.30 6.48 -5.14
C GLN A 68 -13.19 5.94 -6.27
N GLU A 69 -13.20 6.60 -7.42
CA GLU A 69 -13.95 6.16 -8.61
C GLU A 69 -13.41 4.84 -9.18
N TYR A 70 -12.09 4.67 -9.18
CA TYR A 70 -11.43 3.42 -9.60
C TYR A 70 -11.77 2.24 -8.64
N CYS A 71 -11.93 2.52 -7.35
CA CYS A 71 -12.24 1.53 -6.34
C CYS A 71 -13.75 1.31 -6.17
N ILE A 72 -14.31 0.30 -6.85
CA ILE A 72 -15.72 -0.11 -6.69
C ILE A 72 -16.12 -0.34 -5.21
N LYS A 73 -15.17 -0.68 -4.33
CA LYS A 73 -15.39 -0.90 -2.89
C LYS A 73 -14.24 -0.35 -2.02
N PHE A 74 -13.93 0.94 -2.17
CA PHE A 74 -13.00 1.64 -1.28
C PHE A 74 -13.47 1.52 0.18
N LEU A 75 -12.63 0.95 1.06
CA LEU A 75 -12.96 0.80 2.47
C LEU A 75 -11.83 1.38 3.34
N PRO A 76 -11.93 2.66 3.73
CA PRO A 76 -10.98 3.23 4.68
C PRO A 76 -11.16 2.55 6.03
N ASN A 77 -10.06 2.30 6.74
CA ASN A 77 -10.13 1.70 8.06
C ASN A 77 -10.99 2.53 9.03
N LYS A 78 -11.74 1.84 9.89
CA LYS A 78 -12.52 2.46 10.97
C LYS A 78 -11.55 3.18 11.92
N LEU A 79 -11.96 4.36 12.39
CA LEU A 79 -11.23 5.08 13.44
C LEU A 79 -11.01 4.15 14.63
N ALA A 80 -9.79 4.13 15.17
CA ALA A 80 -9.33 3.28 16.26
C ALA A 80 -9.20 1.77 15.98
N SER A 81 -9.44 1.29 14.75
CA SER A 81 -9.10 -0.09 14.34
C SER A 81 -7.71 -0.19 13.70
N LEU A 82 -6.70 0.37 14.38
CA LEU A 82 -5.31 0.39 13.90
C LEU A 82 -4.78 -1.02 13.60
N HIS A 83 -5.16 -1.99 14.45
CA HIS A 83 -4.71 -3.38 14.33
C HIS A 83 -5.04 -4.06 12.99
N VAL A 84 -6.03 -3.56 12.25
CA VAL A 84 -6.44 -4.16 10.96
C VAL A 84 -5.39 -3.93 9.88
N ASN A 85 -4.50 -2.93 10.05
CA ASN A 85 -3.40 -2.66 9.13
C ASN A 85 -2.04 -3.20 9.62
N ASP A 86 -1.99 -3.90 10.77
CA ASP A 86 -0.74 -4.38 11.37
C ASP A 86 0.09 -5.24 10.41
N LYS A 87 -0.56 -6.04 9.57
CA LYS A 87 0.13 -6.86 8.56
C LYS A 87 0.88 -6.02 7.52
N VAL A 88 0.30 -4.87 7.15
CA VAL A 88 0.87 -3.94 6.17
C VAL A 88 2.02 -3.20 6.85
N GLU A 89 1.79 -2.71 8.05
CA GLU A 89 2.80 -2.02 8.86
C GLU A 89 4.00 -2.93 9.17
N TYR A 90 3.76 -4.18 9.52
CA TYR A 90 4.79 -5.18 9.74
C TYR A 90 5.63 -5.39 8.47
N SER A 91 4.97 -5.58 7.32
CA SER A 91 5.68 -5.72 6.05
C SER A 91 6.50 -4.47 5.69
N GLN A 92 5.97 -3.27 5.94
CA GLN A 92 6.68 -2.02 5.72
C GLN A 92 7.90 -1.88 6.63
N LYS A 93 7.79 -2.29 7.91
CA LYS A 93 8.92 -2.31 8.85
C LYS A 93 10.02 -3.25 8.34
N THR A 94 9.68 -4.48 7.94
CA THR A 94 10.66 -5.43 7.38
C THR A 94 11.37 -4.87 6.15
N SER A 95 10.61 -4.32 5.20
CA SER A 95 11.18 -3.73 4.00
C SER A 95 12.10 -2.55 4.33
N LYS A 96 11.70 -1.68 5.27
CA LYS A 96 12.55 -0.58 5.71
C LYS A 96 13.88 -1.06 6.26
N TYR A 97 13.90 -2.06 7.14
CA TYR A 97 15.14 -2.63 7.66
C TYR A 97 16.02 -3.21 6.55
N PHE A 98 15.42 -3.86 5.55
CA PHE A 98 16.15 -4.37 4.40
C PHE A 98 16.81 -3.25 3.58
N TYR A 99 16.07 -2.18 3.26
CA TYR A 99 16.66 -1.05 2.53
C TYR A 99 17.70 -0.28 3.36
N ASP A 100 17.52 -0.19 4.67
CA ASP A 100 18.51 0.42 5.56
C ASP A 100 19.78 -0.44 5.60
N PHE A 101 19.66 -1.77 5.67
CA PHE A 101 20.79 -2.69 5.58
C PHE A 101 21.56 -2.56 4.25
N LEU A 102 20.83 -2.47 3.12
CA LEU A 102 21.45 -2.30 1.80
C LEU A 102 22.24 -0.99 1.64
N LYS A 103 21.97 0.05 2.44
CA LYS A 103 22.77 1.30 2.42
C LYS A 103 24.16 1.14 3.03
N HIS A 104 24.39 0.06 3.77
CA HIS A 104 25.62 -0.20 4.50
C HIS A 104 26.52 -1.27 3.86
N ILE A 105 26.13 -1.78 2.69
CA ILE A 105 26.92 -2.67 1.83
C ILE A 105 27.34 -1.87 0.60
#